data_AF-A0ABD6EZJ7-F1
#
_entry.id   AF-A0ABD6EZJ7-F1
#
_cell.length_a   1.000
_cell.length_b   1.000
_cell.length_c   1.000
_cell.angle_alpha   90.00
_cell.angle_beta   90.00
_cell.angle_gamma   90.00
#
_symmetry.space_group_name_H-M   'P 1'
#
loop_
_entity.id
_entity.type
_entity.pdbx_description
1 polymer ?
#
loop_
_entity_poly.entity_id
_entity_poly.type
_entity_poly.pdbx_seq_one_letter_code
_entity_poly.pdbx_strand_id
1 'polypeptide(L)'
;MSDLSDFDEGADAILLKSIRLIGEDVSRKKKLIVKKTTAGKVVADQLINAIHSTKNLNDVKKQMKFRDSRKKRGKPITLSAPLYRQAREKMEGVVALKEVRRELNKWSSVVEGNRTADQLSFPLDSDKLRVETGSERVAAFMPRTPLEIEMAKIIGTSKNNLRNDEELTEAEAELVRAMSVREASYD
;
A
#
# COMPACT_ATOMS: atom_id res chain seq x y z
N MET A 1 -57.28 8.68 -83.14
CA MET A 1 -56.60 8.25 -81.90
C MET A 1 -55.66 9.35 -81.50
N SER A 2 -56.13 10.14 -80.54
CA SER A 2 -55.44 11.24 -79.87
C SER A 2 -54.70 10.65 -78.68
N ASP A 3 -53.36 10.74 -78.63
CA ASP A 3 -52.63 10.41 -77.41
C ASP A 3 -51.35 11.25 -77.26
N LEU A 4 -51.37 12.02 -76.17
CA LEU A 4 -50.29 12.38 -75.25
C LEU A 4 -49.08 13.17 -75.79
N SER A 5 -49.25 14.49 -75.91
CA SER A 5 -48.18 15.42 -75.58
C SER A 5 -48.27 15.80 -74.10
N ASP A 6 -47.85 14.89 -73.22
CA ASP A 6 -47.87 15.06 -71.75
C ASP A 6 -46.51 15.55 -71.24
N PHE A 7 -45.93 16.54 -71.94
CA PHE A 7 -44.71 17.21 -71.50
C PHE A 7 -45.11 18.41 -70.63
N ASP A 8 -45.06 18.23 -69.32
CA ASP A 8 -45.19 19.32 -68.35
C ASP A 8 -43.92 20.17 -68.34
N GLU A 9 -43.94 21.27 -69.10
CA GLU A 9 -42.82 22.20 -69.24
C GLU A 9 -42.42 22.84 -67.89
N GLY A 10 -43.35 22.87 -66.91
CA GLY A 10 -43.06 23.27 -65.53
C GLY A 10 -42.15 22.27 -64.82
N ALA A 11 -42.42 20.96 -64.99
CA ALA A 11 -41.60 19.90 -64.41
C ALA A 11 -40.18 19.89 -64.99
N ASP A 12 -40.03 20.13 -66.30
CA ASP A 12 -38.72 20.19 -66.95
C ASP A 12 -37.90 21.40 -66.45
N ALA A 13 -38.52 22.58 -66.33
CA ALA A 13 -37.85 23.76 -65.81
C ALA A 13 -37.38 23.57 -64.35
N ILE A 14 -38.17 22.89 -63.51
CA ILE A 14 -37.80 22.55 -62.13
C ILE A 14 -36.62 21.57 -62.13
N LEU A 15 -36.66 20.56 -63.01
CA LEU A 15 -35.63 19.55 -63.13
C LEU A 15 -34.30 20.19 -63.59
N LEU A 16 -34.32 21.05 -64.60
CA LEU A 16 -33.14 21.80 -65.05
C LEU A 16 -32.59 22.74 -63.96
N LYS A 17 -33.45 23.40 -63.18
CA LYS A 17 -33.02 24.25 -62.05
C LYS A 17 -32.38 23.42 -60.94
N SER A 18 -32.92 22.23 -60.64
CA SER A 18 -32.34 21.30 -59.65
C SER A 18 -30.99 20.76 -60.11
N ILE A 19 -30.83 20.38 -61.39
CA ILE A 19 -29.56 19.95 -61.98
C ILE A 19 -28.52 21.06 -61.91
N ARG A 20 -28.93 22.30 -62.18
CA ARG A 20 -28.02 23.46 -62.13
C ARG A 20 -27.54 23.75 -60.70
N LEU A 21 -28.43 23.69 -59.71
CA LEU A 21 -28.08 23.83 -58.29
C LEU A 21 -27.14 22.70 -57.82
N ILE A 22 -27.39 21.45 -58.23
CA ILE A 22 -26.50 20.33 -57.96
C ILE A 22 -25.11 20.55 -58.60
N GLY A 23 -25.07 21.07 -59.83
CA GLY A 23 -23.82 21.39 -60.53
C GLY A 23 -23.01 22.52 -59.88
N GLU A 24 -23.69 23.55 -59.35
CA GLU A 24 -23.03 24.65 -58.62
C GLU A 24 -22.46 24.22 -57.26
N ASP A 25 -23.18 23.36 -56.51
CA ASP A 25 -22.69 22.86 -55.21
C ASP A 25 -21.53 21.86 -55.34
N VAL A 26 -21.49 21.06 -56.42
CA VAL A 26 -20.31 20.22 -56.72
C VAL A 26 -19.07 21.08 -57.05
N SER A 27 -19.27 22.27 -57.61
CA SER A 27 -18.21 23.20 -57.97
C SER A 27 -17.70 24.02 -56.76
N ARG A 28 -18.49 24.17 -55.70
CA ARG A 28 -18.07 24.78 -54.41
C ARG A 28 -17.28 23.82 -53.52
N LYS A 29 -16.29 23.12 -54.07
CA LYS A 29 -15.21 22.57 -53.25
C LYS A 29 -14.37 23.74 -52.74
N LYS A 30 -14.58 24.15 -51.48
CA LYS A 30 -13.63 25.02 -50.76
C LYS A 30 -12.23 24.45 -50.95
N LYS A 31 -11.39 25.16 -51.71
CA LYS A 31 -9.99 24.84 -51.91
C LYS A 31 -9.28 25.03 -50.56
N LEU A 32 -9.19 23.97 -49.78
CA LEU A 32 -8.21 23.89 -48.70
C LEU A 32 -6.85 24.02 -49.37
N ILE A 33 -6.15 25.12 -49.09
CA ILE A 33 -4.79 25.33 -49.56
C ILE A 33 -3.89 24.35 -48.79
N VAL A 34 -3.79 23.13 -49.31
CA VAL A 34 -2.70 22.23 -48.93
C VAL A 34 -1.47 22.74 -49.66
N LYS A 35 -0.63 23.50 -48.96
CA LYS A 35 0.71 23.82 -49.44
C LYS A 35 1.45 22.49 -49.66
N LYS A 36 1.78 22.18 -50.91
CA LYS A 36 2.65 21.05 -51.27
C LYS A 36 4.03 21.33 -50.66
N THR A 37 4.38 20.64 -49.58
CA THR A 37 5.74 20.61 -49.07
C THR A 37 6.51 19.50 -49.78
N THR A 38 7.75 19.83 -50.13
CA THR A 38 8.77 19.02 -50.77
C THR A 38 9.05 17.72 -50.01
N ALA A 39 9.51 16.69 -50.74
CA ALA A 39 9.71 15.31 -50.31
C ALA A 39 10.60 15.12 -49.05
N GLY A 40 10.02 15.30 -47.87
CA GLY A 40 10.61 15.00 -46.56
C GLY A 40 9.65 14.17 -45.71
N LYS A 41 10.17 13.25 -44.89
CA LYS A 41 9.36 12.41 -43.99
C LYS A 41 8.61 13.30 -42.99
N VAL A 42 7.30 13.42 -43.14
CA VAL A 42 6.47 14.21 -42.21
C VAL A 42 6.19 13.39 -40.96
N VAL A 43 6.52 13.95 -39.80
CA VAL A 43 6.28 13.32 -38.49
C VAL A 43 4.83 13.58 -38.08
N ALA A 44 4.12 12.55 -37.63
CA ALA A 44 2.71 12.64 -37.27
C ALA A 44 2.42 13.67 -36.16
N ASP A 45 3.39 13.95 -35.27
CA ASP A 45 3.30 15.03 -34.28
C ASP A 45 3.12 16.42 -34.92
N GLN A 46 3.74 16.68 -36.08
CA GLN A 46 3.61 17.96 -36.78
C GLN A 46 2.21 18.12 -37.40
N LEU A 47 1.64 17.04 -37.92
CA LEU A 47 0.28 17.03 -38.49
C LEU A 47 -0.78 17.27 -37.42
N ILE A 48 -0.63 16.63 -36.26
CA ILE A 48 -1.56 16.76 -35.14
C ILE A 48 -1.50 18.18 -34.54
N ASN A 49 -0.31 18.76 -34.43
CA ASN A 49 -0.15 20.12 -33.93
C ASN A 49 -0.64 21.20 -34.92
N ALA A 50 -0.72 20.89 -36.22
CA ALA A 50 -1.27 21.81 -37.23
C ALA A 50 -2.81 21.85 -37.27
N ILE A 51 -3.49 20.94 -36.56
CA ILE A 51 -4.95 20.89 -36.47
C ILE A 51 -5.37 21.73 -35.25
N HIS A 52 -6.12 22.81 -35.45
CA HIS A 52 -6.51 23.72 -34.36
C HIS A 52 -7.98 23.59 -33.90
N SER A 53 -8.82 22.82 -34.61
CA SER A 53 -10.27 22.80 -34.36
C SER A 53 -10.86 21.39 -34.47
N THR A 54 -10.65 20.56 -33.45
CA THR A 54 -11.38 19.29 -33.26
C THR A 54 -11.64 19.06 -31.77
N LYS A 55 -12.82 18.55 -31.40
CA LYS A 55 -13.20 18.31 -29.99
C LYS A 55 -12.34 17.23 -29.30
N ASN A 56 -11.75 16.29 -30.05
CA ASN A 56 -11.04 15.11 -29.51
C ASN A 56 -9.52 15.13 -29.73
N LEU A 57 -8.93 16.27 -30.10
CA LEU A 57 -7.48 16.38 -30.39
C LEU A 57 -6.61 15.94 -29.20
N ASN A 58 -7.01 16.34 -28.00
CA ASN A 58 -6.26 16.08 -26.77
C ASN A 58 -6.14 14.57 -26.49
N ASP A 59 -7.18 13.79 -26.76
CA ASP A 59 -7.15 12.34 -26.56
C ASP A 59 -6.27 11.65 -27.59
N VAL A 60 -6.33 12.08 -28.85
CA VAL A 60 -5.44 11.59 -29.91
C VAL A 60 -3.96 11.88 -29.58
N LYS A 61 -3.67 13.09 -29.07
CA LYS A 61 -2.32 13.48 -28.63
C LYS A 61 -1.83 12.62 -27.47
N LYS A 62 -2.69 12.35 -26.47
CA LYS A 62 -2.38 11.46 -25.34
C LYS A 62 -2.10 10.03 -25.81
N GLN A 63 -2.95 9.48 -26.68
CA GLN A 63 -2.78 8.14 -27.23
C GLN A 63 -1.48 8.00 -28.01
N MET A 64 -1.10 9.02 -28.79
CA MET A 64 0.16 9.00 -29.55
C MET A 64 1.39 9.08 -28.64
N LYS A 65 1.41 10.00 -27.65
CA LYS A 65 2.51 10.06 -26.66
C LYS A 65 2.64 8.76 -25.87
N PHE A 66 1.51 8.12 -25.55
CA PHE A 66 1.49 6.81 -24.91
C PHE A 66 2.01 5.69 -25.84
N ARG A 67 1.78 5.76 -27.15
CA ARG A 67 2.37 4.83 -28.13
C ARG A 67 3.87 5.06 -28.36
N ASP A 68 4.32 6.31 -28.43
CA ASP A 68 5.74 6.65 -28.64
C ASP A 68 6.61 6.30 -27.42
N SER A 69 6.17 6.62 -26.21
CA SER A 69 6.85 6.23 -24.97
C SER A 69 6.95 4.71 -24.80
N ARG A 70 5.98 3.95 -25.31
CA ARG A 70 5.98 2.48 -25.28
C ARG A 70 6.79 1.85 -26.41
N LYS A 71 6.81 2.44 -27.62
CA LYS A 71 7.75 2.08 -28.70
C LYS A 71 9.20 2.23 -28.24
N LYS A 72 9.54 3.33 -27.56
CA LYS A 72 10.87 3.54 -26.97
C LYS A 72 11.22 2.50 -25.90
N ARG A 73 10.22 1.94 -25.21
CA ARG A 73 10.39 0.91 -24.18
C ARG A 73 10.39 -0.52 -24.73
N GLY A 74 10.21 -0.72 -26.04
CA GLY A 74 10.27 -2.02 -26.71
C GLY A 74 9.21 -3.05 -26.26
N LYS A 75 8.21 -2.64 -25.47
CA LYS A 75 7.26 -3.55 -24.83
C LYS A 75 5.92 -3.50 -25.56
N PRO A 76 5.47 -4.61 -26.19
CA PRO A 76 4.14 -4.65 -26.80
C PRO A 76 3.06 -4.50 -25.72
N ILE A 77 2.00 -3.80 -26.09
CA ILE A 77 0.80 -3.56 -25.26
C ILE A 77 -0.01 -4.85 -25.09
N THR A 78 0.08 -5.72 -26.09
CA THR A 78 -0.66 -6.97 -26.17
C THR A 78 -0.08 -7.96 -25.17
N LEU A 79 -0.96 -8.52 -24.34
CA LEU A 79 -0.60 -9.67 -23.51
C LEU A 79 -0.05 -10.76 -24.42
N SER A 80 1.07 -11.36 -24.03
CA SER A 80 1.59 -12.51 -24.76
C SER A 80 0.59 -13.66 -24.66
N ALA A 81 0.58 -14.51 -25.67
CA ALA A 81 -0.23 -15.71 -25.64
C ALA A 81 0.10 -16.52 -24.37
N PRO A 82 -0.91 -17.10 -23.70
CA PRO A 82 -0.67 -17.92 -22.53
C PRO A 82 0.28 -19.07 -22.90
N LEU A 83 1.25 -19.32 -22.03
CA LEU A 83 2.23 -20.39 -22.23
C LEU A 83 1.59 -21.77 -22.01
N TYR A 84 2.19 -22.79 -22.64
CA TYR A 84 1.81 -24.18 -22.42
C TYR A 84 1.90 -24.57 -20.93
N ARG A 85 0.97 -25.42 -20.48
CA ARG A 85 0.76 -25.75 -19.06
C ARG A 85 2.06 -26.09 -18.32
N GLN A 86 2.86 -27.02 -18.86
CA GLN A 86 4.11 -27.44 -18.22
C GLN A 86 5.15 -26.31 -18.13
N ALA A 87 5.21 -25.43 -19.13
CA ALA A 87 6.13 -24.29 -19.10
C ALA A 87 5.71 -23.26 -18.05
N ARG A 88 4.40 -23.02 -17.91
CA ARG A 88 3.84 -22.18 -16.86
C ARG A 88 4.13 -22.75 -15.47
N GLU A 89 3.83 -24.02 -15.23
CA GLU A 89 4.06 -24.69 -13.94
C GLU A 89 5.56 -24.65 -13.55
N LYS A 90 6.47 -24.86 -14.50
CA LYS A 90 7.92 -24.73 -14.25
C LYS A 90 8.30 -23.31 -13.83
N MET A 91 7.79 -22.28 -14.50
CA MET A 91 8.09 -20.90 -14.14
C MET A 91 7.48 -20.51 -12.79
N GLU A 92 6.25 -20.94 -12.51
CA GLU A 92 5.60 -20.75 -11.23
C GLU A 92 6.41 -21.40 -10.10
N GLY A 93 6.89 -22.64 -10.31
CA GLY A 93 7.78 -23.32 -9.38
C GLY A 93 9.10 -22.58 -9.16
N VAL A 94 9.72 -22.01 -10.21
CA VAL A 94 10.94 -21.19 -10.07
C VAL A 94 10.68 -19.92 -9.26
N VAL A 95 9.53 -19.27 -9.47
CA VAL A 95 9.14 -18.08 -8.69
C VAL A 95 8.91 -18.45 -7.23
N ALA A 96 8.14 -19.52 -6.97
CA ALA A 96 7.89 -20.01 -5.62
C ALA A 96 9.20 -20.38 -4.90
N LEU A 97 10.13 -21.06 -5.58
CA LEU A 97 11.45 -21.38 -5.02
C LEU A 97 12.23 -20.12 -4.64
N LYS A 98 12.16 -19.06 -5.45
CA LYS A 98 12.82 -17.79 -5.15
C LYS A 98 12.21 -17.13 -3.90
N GLU A 99 10.90 -17.21 -3.73
CA GLU A 99 10.21 -16.70 -2.55
C GLU A 99 10.58 -17.48 -1.29
N VAL A 100 10.54 -18.81 -1.36
CA VAL A 100 10.95 -19.69 -0.26
C VAL A 100 12.41 -19.46 0.12
N ARG A 101 13.31 -19.31 -0.85
CA ARG A 101 14.72 -18.97 -0.59
C ARG A 101 14.87 -17.65 0.15
N ARG A 102 14.06 -16.63 -0.18
CA ARG A 102 14.06 -15.34 0.53
C ARG A 102 13.59 -15.51 1.98
N GLU A 103 12.62 -16.39 2.24
CA GLU A 103 12.16 -16.69 3.60
C GLU A 103 13.20 -17.48 4.40
N LEU A 104 13.83 -18.49 3.79
CA LEU A 104 14.93 -19.23 4.40
C LEU A 104 16.13 -18.33 4.71
N ASN A 105 16.42 -17.34 3.86
CA ASN A 105 17.47 -16.37 4.14
C ASN A 105 17.24 -15.58 5.43
N LYS A 106 16.00 -15.41 5.90
CA LYS A 106 15.73 -14.78 7.21
C LYS A 106 16.30 -15.60 8.37
N TRP A 107 16.33 -16.93 8.21
CA TRP A 107 16.86 -17.86 9.21
C TRP A 107 18.38 -18.03 9.15
N SER A 108 19.04 -17.54 8.10
CA SER A 108 20.49 -17.67 7.93
C SER A 108 21.26 -17.15 9.14
N SER A 109 20.89 -15.98 9.66
CA SER A 109 21.55 -15.37 10.82
C SER A 109 21.40 -16.20 12.11
N VAL A 110 20.22 -16.78 12.36
CA VAL A 110 19.99 -17.65 13.53
C VAL A 110 20.80 -18.94 13.40
N VAL A 111 20.83 -19.53 12.20
CA VAL A 111 21.61 -20.74 11.94
C VAL A 111 23.10 -20.48 12.08
N GLU A 112 23.60 -19.35 11.59
CA GLU A 112 25.00 -18.96 11.76
C GLU A 112 25.35 -18.72 13.22
N GLY A 113 24.50 -18.01 13.98
CA GLY A 113 24.68 -17.82 15.42
C GLY A 113 24.72 -19.15 16.19
N ASN A 114 23.83 -20.09 15.85
CA ASN A 114 23.85 -21.43 16.46
C ASN A 114 25.08 -22.25 16.04
N ARG A 115 25.67 -22.01 14.86
CA ARG A 115 26.89 -22.70 14.40
C ARG A 115 28.16 -22.16 15.05
N THR A 116 28.21 -20.87 15.35
CA THR A 116 29.38 -20.23 15.95
C THR A 116 29.35 -20.26 17.48
N ALA A 117 28.23 -20.63 18.10
CA ALA A 117 28.12 -20.76 19.55
C ALA A 117 28.97 -21.93 20.08
N ASP A 118 29.74 -21.68 21.15
CA ASP A 118 30.58 -22.71 21.79
C ASP A 118 29.74 -23.81 22.47
N GLN A 119 28.57 -23.43 23.01
CA GLN A 119 27.65 -24.35 23.66
C GLN A 119 26.20 -24.03 23.27
N LEU A 120 25.45 -25.07 22.93
CA LEU A 120 24.01 -25.02 22.77
C LEU A 120 23.35 -25.85 23.87
N SER A 121 22.58 -25.21 24.74
CA SER A 121 21.77 -25.91 25.75
C SER A 121 20.37 -26.14 25.19
N PHE A 122 19.95 -27.40 25.12
CA PHE A 122 18.58 -27.77 24.75
C PHE A 122 17.79 -28.13 26.01
N PRO A 123 16.51 -27.75 26.13
CA PRO A 123 15.66 -27.13 25.10
C PRO A 123 15.93 -25.63 24.88
N LEU A 124 15.90 -25.15 23.62
CA LEU A 124 16.15 -23.75 23.27
C LEU A 124 14.94 -22.86 23.56
N ASP A 125 13.76 -23.29 23.10
CA ASP A 125 12.49 -22.65 23.38
C ASP A 125 11.83 -23.39 24.53
N SER A 126 12.36 -23.21 25.74
CA SER A 126 11.54 -23.48 26.92
C SER A 126 10.42 -22.44 26.89
N ASP A 127 9.17 -22.88 26.70
CA ASP A 127 8.01 -22.07 27.06
C ASP A 127 8.36 -21.45 28.41
N LYS A 128 8.42 -20.11 28.46
CA LYS A 128 8.68 -19.41 29.70
C LYS A 128 7.45 -19.65 30.56
N LEU A 129 7.41 -20.81 31.21
CA LEU A 129 6.51 -21.09 32.30
C LEU A 129 6.84 -19.98 33.28
N ARG A 130 5.97 -18.97 33.31
CA ARG A 130 6.09 -17.85 34.22
C ARG A 130 5.78 -18.44 35.59
N VAL A 131 6.80 -19.06 36.19
CA VAL A 131 6.78 -19.43 37.59
C VAL A 131 6.82 -18.09 38.32
N GLU A 132 5.71 -17.75 38.97
CA GLU A 132 5.65 -16.57 39.81
C GLU A 132 6.82 -16.65 40.80
N THR A 133 7.60 -15.58 40.85
CA THR A 133 8.72 -15.52 41.79
C THR A 133 8.15 -15.57 43.21
N GLY A 134 8.89 -16.13 44.17
CA GLY A 134 8.43 -16.19 45.56
C GLY A 134 7.98 -14.83 46.11
N SER A 135 8.62 -13.74 45.68
CA SER A 135 8.24 -12.36 45.98
C SER A 135 6.89 -11.95 45.38
N GLU A 136 6.64 -12.27 44.10
CA GLU A 136 5.36 -12.00 43.43
C GLU A 136 4.22 -12.73 44.15
N ARG A 137 4.46 -13.98 44.58
CA ARG A 137 3.48 -14.77 45.32
C ARG A 137 3.16 -14.21 46.70
N VAL A 138 4.15 -13.65 47.40
CA VAL A 138 3.93 -12.96 48.69
C VAL A 138 3.16 -11.66 48.49
N ALA A 139 3.45 -10.90 47.42
CA ALA A 139 2.73 -9.67 47.10
C ALA A 139 1.26 -9.94 46.70
N ALA A 140 0.99 -11.06 46.02
CA ALA A 140 -0.36 -11.47 45.65
C ALA A 140 -1.10 -12.27 46.76
N PHE A 141 -0.50 -12.42 47.93
CA PHE A 141 -1.07 -13.20 49.02
C PHE A 141 -2.35 -12.53 49.57
N MET A 142 -3.47 -13.24 49.51
CA MET A 142 -4.72 -12.84 50.14
C MET A 142 -5.07 -13.82 51.27
N PRO A 143 -5.25 -13.35 52.52
CA PRO A 143 -5.59 -14.20 53.65
C PRO A 143 -6.99 -14.80 53.45
N ARG A 144 -7.11 -16.13 53.56
CA ARG A 144 -8.38 -16.85 53.34
C ARG A 144 -8.85 -17.58 54.58
N THR A 145 -7.93 -18.08 55.41
CA THR A 145 -8.30 -18.80 56.64
C THR A 145 -8.63 -17.82 57.77
N PRO A 146 -9.49 -18.19 58.74
CA PRO A 146 -9.84 -17.30 59.84
C PRO A 146 -8.61 -16.86 60.64
N LEU A 147 -7.65 -17.77 60.83
CA LEU A 147 -6.38 -17.47 61.48
C LEU A 147 -5.55 -16.46 60.69
N GLU A 148 -5.41 -16.64 59.37
CA GLU A 148 -4.69 -15.70 58.52
C GLU A 148 -5.30 -14.30 58.55
N ILE A 149 -6.62 -14.19 58.59
CA ILE A 149 -7.33 -12.91 58.66
C ILE A 149 -7.04 -12.21 60.00
N GLU A 150 -7.09 -12.93 61.11
CA GLU A 150 -6.76 -12.38 62.43
C GLU A 150 -5.30 -11.97 62.53
N MET A 151 -4.37 -12.80 62.04
CA MET A 151 -2.95 -12.47 62.00
C MET A 151 -2.70 -11.23 61.12
N ALA A 152 -3.31 -11.15 59.95
CA ALA A 152 -3.20 -9.98 59.08
C ALA A 152 -3.74 -8.71 59.74
N LYS A 153 -4.83 -8.81 60.50
CA LYS A 153 -5.37 -7.70 61.29
C LYS A 153 -4.38 -7.24 62.36
N ILE A 154 -3.84 -8.18 63.13
CA ILE A 154 -2.87 -7.87 64.20
C ILE A 154 -1.62 -7.21 63.61
N ILE A 155 -1.04 -7.80 62.57
CA ILE A 155 0.17 -7.30 61.89
C ILE A 155 -0.09 -5.92 61.27
N GLY A 156 -1.26 -5.71 60.66
CA GLY A 156 -1.64 -4.42 60.09
C GLY A 156 -1.87 -3.31 61.12
N THR A 157 -2.25 -3.64 62.35
CA THR A 157 -2.43 -2.66 63.45
C THR A 157 -1.15 -2.39 64.25
N SER A 158 -0.10 -3.20 64.04
CA SER A 158 1.14 -3.09 64.80
C SER A 158 2.00 -1.96 64.24
N LYS A 159 2.38 -1.02 65.11
CA LYS A 159 3.40 0.00 64.80
C LYS A 159 4.79 -0.59 64.57
N ASN A 160 4.98 -1.89 64.87
CA ASN A 160 6.26 -2.59 64.75
C ASN A 160 6.41 -3.38 63.43
N ASN A 161 5.60 -3.07 62.42
CA ASN A 161 5.63 -3.77 61.14
C ASN A 161 6.51 -3.03 60.12
N LEU A 162 7.63 -3.65 59.74
CA LEU A 162 8.52 -3.12 58.72
C LEU A 162 7.92 -3.36 57.33
N ARG A 163 7.56 -2.28 56.63
CA ARG A 163 7.10 -2.35 55.24
C ARG A 163 8.31 -2.47 54.32
N ASN A 164 8.18 -3.20 53.22
CA ASN A 164 9.29 -3.40 52.26
C ASN A 164 9.83 -2.08 51.66
N ASP A 165 9.08 -0.98 51.78
CA ASP A 165 9.42 0.34 51.24
C ASP A 165 10.16 1.25 52.26
N GLU A 166 10.18 0.89 53.54
CA GLU A 166 10.71 1.73 54.64
C GLU A 166 11.83 1.00 55.39
N GLU A 167 12.92 1.71 55.71
CA GLU A 167 14.07 1.12 56.41
C GLU A 167 13.91 1.11 57.94
N LEU A 168 13.08 1.99 58.48
CA LEU A 168 12.82 2.11 59.90
C LEU A 168 11.32 1.96 60.19
N THR A 169 11.02 1.25 61.26
CA THR A 169 9.66 1.03 61.73
C THR A 169 9.11 2.30 62.42
N GLU A 170 7.80 2.52 62.44
CA GLU A 170 7.20 3.72 63.06
C GLU A 170 7.61 3.90 64.52
N ALA A 171 7.64 2.78 65.27
CA ALA A 171 8.11 2.76 66.66
C ALA A 171 9.60 3.15 66.78
N GLU A 172 10.44 2.68 65.85
CA GLU A 172 11.86 3.01 65.82
C GLU A 172 12.07 4.49 65.44
N ALA A 173 11.29 5.02 64.51
CA ALA A 173 11.30 6.43 64.15
C ALA A 173 10.82 7.34 65.30
N GLU A 174 9.83 6.91 66.08
CA GLU A 174 9.43 7.59 67.32
C GLU A 174 10.57 7.59 68.36
N LEU A 175 11.28 6.46 68.53
CA LEU A 175 12.42 6.35 69.44
C LEU A 175 13.60 7.23 69.01
N VAL A 176 13.96 7.23 67.74
CA VAL A 176 15.03 8.09 67.19
C VAL A 176 14.66 9.56 67.38
N ARG A 177 13.40 9.94 67.10
CA ARG A 177 12.92 11.30 67.38
C ARG A 177 13.00 11.66 68.86
N ALA A 178 12.63 10.75 69.75
CA ALA A 178 12.71 10.97 71.20
C ALA A 178 14.16 11.13 71.69
N MET A 179 15.12 10.39 71.11
CA MET A 179 16.55 10.53 71.43
C MET A 179 17.08 11.90 70.98
N SER A 180 16.73 12.35 69.78
CA SER A 180 17.12 13.67 69.28
C SER A 180 16.57 14.82 70.14
N VAL A 181 15.31 14.74 70.60
CA VAL A 181 14.74 15.76 71.51
C VAL A 181 15.47 15.78 72.85
N ARG A 182 15.85 14.61 73.38
CA ARG A 182 16.58 14.51 74.65
C ARG A 182 17.97 15.11 74.55
N GLU A 183 18.70 14.84 73.48
CA GLU A 183 20.05 15.38 73.24
C GLU A 183 20.03 16.91 73.18
N ALA A 184 19.07 17.49 72.46
CA ALA A 184 18.88 18.94 72.39
C ALA A 184 18.49 19.63 73.73
N SER A 185 18.07 18.85 74.74
CA SER A 185 17.76 19.37 76.07
C SER A 185 18.94 19.30 77.05
N TYR A 186 20.03 18.65 76.65
CA TYR A 186 21.21 18.42 77.48
C TYR A 186 22.42 19.30 77.08
N ASP A 187 22.39 19.89 75.89
CA ASP A 187 23.24 20.99 75.44
C ASP A 187 22.70 22.36 75.93
#